data_AF-A0A158QN67-F1
#
_entry.id   AF-A0A158QN67-F1
#
_cell.length_a   1.000
_cell.length_b   1.000
_cell.length_c   1.000
_cell.angle_alpha   90.00
_cell.angle_beta   90.00
_cell.angle_gamma   90.00
#
_symmetry.space_group_name_H-M   'P 1'
#
loop_
_entity.id
_entity.type
_entity.pdbx_description
1 polymer ?
#
loop_
_entity_poly.entity_id
_entity_poly.type
_entity_poly.pdbx_seq_one_letter_code
_entity_poly.pdbx_strand_id
1 'polypeptide(L)'
;MALISRPLRPCDCDDDGDNHACCELPDIFSEQNRFPASVFGHRVAMTSIDFDIEHLLKNFNNLEIYCDAPERSLYESTRRCTVDVSLAEALHFPQKISTRLPTEISTCQQIALKDVKAIWCRNAAHYFEWVAGVPEFRLMDMQGRLKLVSRQLCRIICLMISYWTYRQGHDGMVLGCGICFLPTEVQDESLKSFLNSLVNVIQSNIVSTFRKIAITKEEYLLMKLIVFFDPPYVKLSPTDRLVVEAALKKYQAALVGHIKFSHPSLDHNSLTERISALLGTMPYLELAAQVNNFFMTVMTIHNNGNMRGQLTNEIHVDSMKIF
;
A
#
# COMPACT_ATOMS: atom_id res chain seq x y z
N MET A 1 -11.01 25.34 -17.35
CA MET A 1 -10.35 25.34 -18.67
C MET A 1 -10.75 24.06 -19.38
N ALA A 2 -11.51 24.19 -20.48
CA ALA A 2 -12.04 23.06 -21.23
C ALA A 2 -10.91 22.38 -22.02
N LEU A 3 -10.84 21.04 -21.95
CA LEU A 3 -9.87 20.23 -22.71
C LEU A 3 -10.47 19.89 -24.07
N ILE A 4 -9.73 20.24 -25.12
CA ILE A 4 -10.01 19.94 -26.52
C ILE A 4 -9.69 18.46 -26.76
N SER A 5 -10.69 17.67 -27.15
CA SER A 5 -10.50 16.29 -27.61
C SER A 5 -9.77 16.28 -28.95
N ARG A 6 -8.64 15.56 -29.04
CA ARG A 6 -8.03 15.21 -30.33
C ARG A 6 -8.76 14.01 -30.95
N PRO A 7 -9.04 14.01 -32.26
CA PRO A 7 -9.70 12.88 -32.91
C PRO A 7 -8.73 11.71 -33.10
N LEU A 8 -9.24 10.50 -32.90
CA LEU A 8 -8.60 9.23 -33.22
C LEU A 8 -8.32 9.17 -34.73
N ARG A 9 -7.07 8.86 -35.12
CA ARG A 9 -6.78 8.41 -36.49
C ARG A 9 -7.11 6.92 -36.59
N PRO A 10 -7.82 6.46 -37.63
CA PRO A 10 -7.90 5.05 -37.95
C PRO A 10 -6.51 4.57 -38.43
N CYS A 11 -6.05 3.44 -37.93
CA CYS A 11 -4.94 2.72 -38.55
C CYS A 11 -5.52 1.92 -39.72
N ASP A 12 -5.18 2.31 -40.93
CA ASP A 12 -5.33 1.48 -42.12
C ASP A 12 -4.24 0.40 -42.07
N CYS A 13 -4.65 -0.85 -41.96
CA CYS A 13 -3.78 -2.02 -42.12
C CYS A 13 -4.13 -2.65 -43.47
N ASP A 14 -3.36 -2.30 -44.50
CA ASP A 14 -3.26 -3.09 -45.72
C ASP A 14 -1.95 -3.89 -45.72
N ASP A 15 -2.00 -4.93 -46.54
CA ASP A 15 -1.39 -6.24 -46.50
C ASP A 15 0.13 -6.34 -46.69
N ASP A 16 0.61 -7.57 -46.43
CA ASP A 16 1.81 -8.23 -46.94
C ASP A 16 3.18 -7.97 -46.28
N GLY A 17 3.69 -9.03 -45.63
CA GLY A 17 5.12 -9.31 -45.57
C GLY A 17 5.59 -9.84 -44.22
N ASP A 18 5.83 -11.16 -44.16
CA ASP A 18 6.55 -11.87 -43.09
C ASP A 18 7.68 -11.02 -42.48
N ASN A 19 7.49 -10.60 -41.24
CA ASN A 19 8.57 -10.32 -40.33
C ASN A 19 8.10 -10.61 -38.91
N HIS A 20 8.71 -11.63 -38.30
CA HIS A 20 8.63 -11.89 -36.87
C HIS A 20 9.17 -10.67 -36.10
N ALA A 21 8.32 -9.68 -35.86
CA ALA A 21 8.56 -8.67 -34.86
C ALA A 21 8.32 -9.32 -33.50
N CYS A 22 9.39 -9.84 -32.90
CA CYS A 22 9.44 -10.00 -31.45
C CYS A 22 8.88 -8.71 -30.84
N CYS A 23 7.84 -8.82 -30.02
CA CYS A 23 7.43 -7.76 -29.12
C CYS A 23 8.59 -7.49 -28.17
N GLU A 24 9.54 -6.65 -28.59
CA GLU A 24 10.62 -6.17 -27.74
C GLU A 24 9.97 -5.45 -26.56
N LEU A 25 10.14 -6.03 -25.38
CA LEU A 25 9.75 -5.43 -24.13
C LEU A 25 10.43 -4.05 -24.04
N PRO A 26 9.71 -3.00 -23.61
CA PRO A 26 10.31 -1.69 -23.45
C PRO A 26 11.52 -1.78 -22.51
N ASP A 27 12.62 -1.12 -22.90
CA ASP A 27 13.85 -1.07 -22.14
C ASP A 27 13.58 -0.62 -20.68
N ILE A 28 13.82 -1.54 -19.74
CA ILE A 28 13.63 -1.39 -18.29
C ILE A 28 14.46 -0.21 -17.75
N PHE A 29 15.50 0.21 -18.49
CA PHE A 29 16.37 1.31 -18.10
C PHE A 29 15.90 2.70 -18.53
N SER A 30 14.90 2.82 -19.41
CA SER A 30 14.42 4.15 -19.84
C SER A 30 13.44 4.79 -18.83
N GLU A 31 13.69 6.05 -18.48
CA GLU A 31 12.87 6.81 -17.52
C GLU A 31 11.56 7.36 -18.10
N GLN A 32 11.42 7.38 -19.42
CA GLN A 32 10.36 8.11 -20.12
C GLN A 32 8.96 7.48 -20.02
N ASN A 33 8.86 6.19 -19.64
CA ASN A 33 7.60 5.47 -19.48
C ASN A 33 7.27 5.11 -18.01
N ARG A 34 7.92 5.77 -17.04
CA ARG A 34 7.81 5.40 -15.62
C ARG A 34 6.61 6.05 -14.93
N PHE A 35 6.15 5.44 -13.83
CA PHE A 35 5.30 6.10 -12.83
C PHE A 35 5.89 7.49 -12.54
N PRO A 36 5.08 8.56 -12.52
CA PRO A 36 5.58 9.92 -12.42
C PRO A 36 6.01 10.24 -10.98
N ALA A 37 7.03 9.55 -10.48
CA ALA A 37 7.62 9.78 -9.16
C ALA A 37 8.21 11.21 -9.04
N SER A 38 8.50 11.85 -10.18
CA SER A 38 8.86 13.27 -10.27
C SER A 38 7.73 14.22 -9.86
N VAL A 39 6.47 13.78 -9.91
CA VAL A 39 5.28 14.57 -9.54
C VAL A 39 5.05 14.59 -8.03
N PHE A 40 5.58 13.62 -7.27
CA PHE A 40 5.33 13.45 -5.83
C PHE A 40 6.54 13.78 -4.93
N GLY A 41 7.21 14.91 -5.19
CA GLY A 41 8.06 15.53 -4.16
C GLY A 41 9.56 15.22 -4.23
N HIS A 42 10.12 15.01 -5.43
CA HIS A 42 11.56 14.82 -5.60
C HIS A 42 12.42 15.94 -4.97
N ARG A 43 11.94 17.18 -4.96
CA ARG A 43 12.64 18.32 -4.33
C ARG A 43 12.62 18.30 -2.79
N VAL A 44 11.68 17.60 -2.15
CA VAL A 44 11.46 17.63 -0.68
C VAL A 44 12.30 16.56 0.04
N ALA A 45 12.80 15.57 -0.69
CA ALA A 45 13.65 14.51 -0.15
C ALA A 45 15.07 14.99 0.22
N MET A 46 15.54 16.07 -0.40
CA MET A 46 16.96 16.44 -0.43
C MET A 46 17.34 17.64 0.45
N THR A 47 16.39 18.35 1.07
CA THR A 47 16.69 19.54 1.88
C THR A 47 16.50 19.28 3.37
N SER A 48 17.50 19.64 4.16
CA SER A 48 17.52 19.48 5.61
C SER A 48 17.07 20.76 6.35
N ILE A 49 16.55 20.52 7.55
CA ILE A 49 16.44 21.40 8.74
C ILE A 49 15.21 22.33 8.83
N ASP A 50 14.73 22.97 7.75
CA ASP A 50 13.46 23.74 7.78
C ASP A 50 12.35 22.96 7.08
N PHE A 51 11.86 21.93 7.77
CA PHE A 51 10.88 21.00 7.21
C PHE A 51 9.46 21.57 7.31
N ASP A 52 8.90 22.00 6.18
CA ASP A 52 7.47 22.31 6.07
C ASP A 52 6.65 21.01 6.16
N ILE A 53 6.21 20.68 7.38
CA ILE A 53 5.35 19.52 7.68
C ILE A 53 4.07 19.57 6.84
N GLU A 54 3.50 20.76 6.60
CA GLU A 54 2.27 20.90 5.82
C GLU A 54 2.52 20.52 4.35
N HIS A 55 3.64 20.97 3.77
CA HIS A 55 4.01 20.60 2.42
C HIS A 55 4.27 19.09 2.28
N LEU A 56 4.94 18.47 3.27
CA LEU A 56 5.11 17.02 3.31
C LEU A 56 3.77 16.29 3.30
N LEU A 57 2.89 16.64 4.24
CA LEU A 57 1.57 16.01 4.39
C LEU A 57 0.73 16.19 3.14
N LYS A 58 0.76 17.37 2.52
CA LYS A 58 0.09 17.64 1.24
C LYS A 58 0.59 16.71 0.14
N ASN A 59 1.90 16.48 0.04
CA ASN A 59 2.47 15.58 -0.96
C ASN A 59 2.04 14.13 -0.75
N PHE A 60 2.08 13.63 0.48
CA PHE A 60 1.64 12.26 0.76
C PHE A 60 0.13 12.08 0.65
N ASN A 61 -0.65 13.11 0.97
CA ASN A 61 -2.09 13.08 0.73
C ASN A 61 -2.40 13.04 -0.77
N ASN A 62 -1.70 13.83 -1.58
CA ASN A 62 -1.83 13.78 -3.04
C ASN A 62 -1.43 12.41 -3.61
N LEU A 63 -0.37 11.79 -3.06
CA LEU A 63 0.06 10.45 -3.44
C LEU A 63 -1.02 9.41 -3.10
N GLU A 64 -1.58 9.47 -1.89
CA GLU A 64 -2.66 8.56 -1.45
C GLU A 64 -3.89 8.65 -2.36
N ILE A 65 -4.32 9.88 -2.67
CA ILE A 65 -5.44 10.14 -3.59
C ILE A 65 -5.11 9.62 -4.98
N TYR A 66 -3.88 9.83 -5.46
CA TYR A 66 -3.48 9.40 -6.79
C TYR A 66 -3.50 7.87 -6.95
N CYS A 67 -3.04 7.12 -5.94
CA CYS A 67 -3.09 5.65 -5.96
C CYS A 67 -4.52 5.08 -5.94
N ASP A 68 -5.49 5.86 -5.46
CA ASP A 68 -6.92 5.50 -5.44
C ASP A 68 -7.74 6.05 -6.62
N ALA A 69 -7.14 6.89 -7.47
CA ALA A 69 -7.83 7.63 -8.54
C ALA A 69 -7.71 6.93 -9.93
N PRO A 70 -8.70 6.12 -10.35
CA PRO A 70 -8.67 5.42 -11.64
C PRO A 70 -8.57 6.37 -12.84
N GLU A 71 -9.20 7.54 -12.78
CA GLU A 71 -9.19 8.56 -13.82
C GLU A 71 -7.82 9.23 -14.01
N ARG A 72 -6.91 9.08 -13.03
CA ARG A 72 -5.54 9.61 -13.09
C ARG A 72 -4.53 8.57 -13.58
N SER A 73 -4.99 7.37 -13.97
CA SER A 73 -4.10 6.35 -14.52
C SER A 73 -3.65 6.79 -15.93
N LEU A 74 -2.34 6.79 -16.15
CA LEU A 74 -1.77 6.96 -17.50
C LEU A 74 -1.84 5.67 -18.33
N TYR A 75 -2.25 4.56 -17.71
CA TYR A 75 -2.34 3.24 -18.30
C TYR A 75 -3.79 2.88 -18.61
N GLU A 76 -4.00 2.12 -19.69
CA GLU A 76 -5.32 1.62 -20.08
C GLU A 76 -5.97 0.82 -18.94
N SER A 77 -7.26 1.07 -18.71
CA SER A 77 -8.03 0.36 -17.69
C SER A 77 -8.31 -1.06 -18.16
N THR A 78 -7.47 -2.02 -17.73
CA THR A 78 -7.78 -3.45 -17.88
C THR A 78 -8.46 -3.99 -16.62
N ARG A 79 -9.65 -4.59 -16.74
CA ARG A 79 -10.32 -5.30 -15.62
C ARG A 79 -9.58 -6.56 -15.12
N ARG A 80 -8.34 -6.79 -15.56
CA ARG A 80 -7.58 -8.01 -15.28
C ARG A 80 -6.73 -7.79 -14.04
N CYS A 81 -7.10 -8.46 -12.96
CA CYS A 81 -6.23 -8.66 -11.81
C CYS A 81 -5.37 -9.92 -12.06
N THR A 82 -4.06 -9.80 -11.92
CA THR A 82 -3.11 -10.91 -12.06
C THR A 82 -2.12 -10.95 -10.90
N VAL A 83 -1.73 -12.17 -10.55
CA VAL A 83 -0.69 -12.50 -9.56
C VAL A 83 0.56 -13.08 -10.23
N ASP A 84 0.55 -13.18 -11.56
CA ASP A 84 1.59 -13.78 -12.40
C ASP A 84 2.52 -12.71 -12.97
N VAL A 85 3.14 -11.96 -12.06
CA VAL A 85 4.19 -10.98 -12.34
C VAL A 85 5.30 -11.16 -11.31
N SER A 86 6.55 -10.84 -11.63
CA SER A 86 7.62 -10.86 -10.62
C SER A 86 7.48 -9.69 -9.63
N LEU A 87 8.07 -9.79 -8.44
CA LEU A 87 8.14 -8.69 -7.47
C LEU A 87 8.88 -7.48 -8.04
N ALA A 88 9.93 -7.71 -8.82
CA ALA A 88 10.66 -6.65 -9.49
C ALA A 88 9.80 -5.92 -10.52
N GLU A 89 9.04 -6.65 -11.34
CA GLU A 89 8.11 -6.02 -12.28
C GLU A 89 6.96 -5.32 -11.57
N ALA A 90 6.38 -5.91 -10.54
CA ALA A 90 5.34 -5.31 -9.71
C ALA A 90 5.78 -3.96 -9.12
N LEU A 91 7.02 -3.89 -8.64
CA LEU A 91 7.58 -2.66 -8.09
C LEU A 91 7.76 -1.56 -9.15
N HIS A 92 8.12 -1.93 -10.38
CA HIS A 92 8.32 -0.97 -11.48
C HIS A 92 7.03 -0.59 -12.18
N PHE A 93 6.11 -1.56 -12.32
CA PHE A 93 4.86 -1.45 -13.07
C PHE A 93 3.68 -1.99 -12.24
N PRO A 94 3.26 -1.30 -11.17
CA PRO A 94 2.18 -1.77 -10.29
C PRO A 94 0.85 -2.04 -11.03
N GLN A 95 0.59 -1.30 -12.11
CA GLN A 95 -0.61 -1.46 -12.95
C GLN A 95 -0.66 -2.79 -13.70
N LYS A 96 0.46 -3.52 -13.82
CA LYS A 96 0.43 -4.90 -14.32
C LYS A 96 -0.32 -5.83 -13.37
N ILE A 97 -0.42 -5.53 -12.07
CA ILE A 97 -1.16 -6.34 -11.09
C ILE A 97 -2.66 -6.12 -11.24
N SER A 98 -3.07 -4.86 -11.25
CA SER A 98 -4.47 -4.44 -11.35
C SER A 98 -4.53 -2.95 -11.67
N THR A 99 -5.61 -2.54 -12.34
CA THR A 99 -5.99 -1.13 -12.41
C THR A 99 -6.27 -0.56 -11.03
N ARG A 100 -6.14 0.75 -10.88
CA ARG A 100 -6.62 1.46 -9.69
C ARG A 100 -8.12 1.23 -9.51
N LEU A 101 -8.49 0.90 -8.28
CA LEU A 101 -9.87 0.75 -7.86
C LEU A 101 -10.05 1.55 -6.57
N PRO A 102 -11.07 2.43 -6.49
CA PRO A 102 -11.30 3.27 -5.32
C PRO A 102 -11.44 2.43 -4.04
N THR A 103 -10.90 2.93 -2.93
CA THR A 103 -11.18 2.30 -1.63
C THR A 103 -12.59 2.61 -1.14
N GLU A 104 -13.06 3.85 -1.35
CA GLU A 104 -14.40 4.29 -0.98
C GLU A 104 -15.42 3.85 -2.04
N ILE A 105 -16.37 3.03 -1.63
CA ILE A 105 -17.58 2.75 -2.40
C ILE A 105 -18.77 2.88 -1.43
N SER A 106 -19.84 3.53 -1.88
CA SER A 106 -21.06 3.80 -1.09
C SER A 106 -21.81 2.53 -0.64
N THR A 107 -21.42 1.37 -1.16
CA THR A 107 -22.01 0.07 -0.86
C THR A 107 -20.91 -0.91 -0.51
N CYS A 108 -21.09 -1.68 0.56
CA CYS A 108 -20.19 -2.76 0.91
C CYS A 108 -20.86 -4.13 0.74
N GLN A 109 -20.27 -4.97 -0.10
CA GLN A 109 -20.66 -6.36 -0.29
C GLN A 109 -19.83 -7.26 0.61
N GLN A 110 -20.45 -8.29 1.14
CA GLN A 110 -19.76 -9.30 1.93
C GLN A 110 -18.78 -10.09 1.08
N ILE A 111 -17.56 -10.27 1.59
CA ILE A 111 -16.51 -11.04 0.94
C ILE A 111 -16.92 -12.51 0.72
N ALA A 112 -16.64 -13.01 -0.48
CA ALA A 112 -16.61 -14.42 -0.81
C ALA A 112 -15.22 -14.86 -1.29
N LEU A 113 -14.99 -16.17 -1.38
CA LEU A 113 -13.69 -16.73 -1.78
C LEU A 113 -13.23 -16.25 -3.17
N LYS A 114 -14.17 -16.01 -4.09
CA LYS A 114 -13.89 -15.48 -5.44
C LYS A 114 -13.29 -14.07 -5.44
N ASP A 115 -13.51 -13.32 -4.36
CA ASP A 115 -13.13 -11.91 -4.26
C ASP A 115 -11.71 -11.71 -3.73
N VAL A 116 -11.14 -12.74 -3.07
CA VAL A 116 -9.83 -12.69 -2.41
C VAL A 116 -8.74 -12.18 -3.35
N LYS A 117 -8.68 -12.70 -4.59
CA LYS A 117 -7.69 -12.26 -5.60
C LYS A 117 -7.84 -10.80 -5.96
N ALA A 118 -9.06 -10.34 -6.20
CA ALA A 118 -9.33 -8.96 -6.59
C ALA A 118 -8.94 -7.99 -5.46
N ILE A 119 -9.30 -8.30 -4.22
CA ILE A 119 -8.94 -7.53 -3.02
C ILE A 119 -7.41 -7.46 -2.88
N TRP A 120 -6.74 -8.60 -3.00
CA TRP A 120 -5.30 -8.66 -2.87
C TRP A 120 -4.59 -7.85 -3.98
N CYS A 121 -4.96 -8.07 -5.24
CA CYS A 121 -4.39 -7.37 -6.39
C CYS A 121 -4.51 -5.85 -6.24
N ARG A 122 -5.69 -5.39 -5.84
CA ARG A 122 -5.95 -3.96 -5.63
C ARG A 122 -5.07 -3.38 -4.55
N ASN A 123 -5.00 -4.04 -3.40
CA ASN A 123 -4.21 -3.56 -2.25
C ASN A 123 -2.71 -3.62 -2.55
N ALA A 124 -2.24 -4.66 -3.24
CA ALA A 124 -0.87 -4.79 -3.69
C ALA A 124 -0.50 -3.71 -4.73
N ALA A 125 -1.35 -3.49 -5.74
CA ALA A 125 -1.13 -2.45 -6.75
C ALA A 125 -1.06 -1.05 -6.11
N HIS A 126 -2.03 -0.70 -5.25
CA HIS A 126 -1.99 0.56 -4.49
C HIS A 126 -0.68 0.67 -3.70
N TYR A 127 -0.30 -0.38 -2.97
CA TYR A 127 0.92 -0.40 -2.17
C TYR A 127 2.17 -0.15 -3.00
N PHE A 128 2.34 -0.86 -4.13
CA PHE A 128 3.50 -0.69 -4.99
C PHE A 128 3.56 0.69 -5.65
N GLU A 129 2.42 1.26 -6.04
CA GLU A 129 2.36 2.66 -6.51
C GLU A 129 2.73 3.66 -5.41
N TRP A 130 2.23 3.43 -4.19
CA TRP A 130 2.50 4.30 -3.05
C TRP A 130 3.99 4.28 -2.69
N VAL A 131 4.63 3.12 -2.57
CA VAL A 131 6.08 3.05 -2.26
C VAL A 131 6.94 3.66 -3.37
N ALA A 132 6.51 3.57 -4.64
CA ALA A 132 7.21 4.22 -5.75
C ALA A 132 7.19 5.76 -5.66
N GLY A 133 6.18 6.32 -4.99
CA GLY A 133 6.09 7.75 -4.66
C GLY A 133 6.85 8.17 -3.41
N VAL A 134 7.38 7.24 -2.60
CA VAL A 134 8.16 7.57 -1.39
C VAL A 134 9.58 7.97 -1.79
N PRO A 135 10.05 9.19 -1.48
CA PRO A 135 11.32 9.67 -2.02
C PRO A 135 12.56 8.94 -1.49
N GLU A 136 12.63 8.65 -0.19
CA GLU A 136 13.79 7.98 0.42
C GLU A 136 13.94 6.55 -0.09
N PHE A 137 12.83 5.89 -0.46
CA PHE A 137 12.85 4.57 -1.07
C PHE A 137 13.65 4.55 -2.39
N ARG A 138 13.68 5.66 -3.12
CA ARG A 138 14.46 5.82 -4.36
C ARG A 138 15.97 5.97 -4.14
N LEU A 139 16.42 6.12 -2.89
CA LEU A 139 17.84 6.20 -2.53
C LEU A 139 18.44 4.83 -2.23
N MET A 140 17.60 3.81 -2.02
CA MET A 140 18.04 2.45 -1.75
C MET A 140 18.45 1.72 -3.03
N ASP A 141 19.31 0.71 -2.91
CA ASP A 141 19.59 -0.20 -4.01
C ASP A 141 18.39 -1.10 -4.33
N MET A 142 18.37 -1.70 -5.53
CA MET A 142 17.23 -2.53 -5.96
C MET A 142 17.00 -3.74 -5.05
N GLN A 143 18.05 -4.35 -4.50
CA GLN A 143 17.93 -5.53 -3.65
C GLN A 143 17.33 -5.16 -2.27
N GLY A 144 17.79 -4.06 -1.68
CA GLY A 144 17.25 -3.48 -0.46
C GLY A 144 15.80 -3.07 -0.62
N ARG A 145 15.45 -2.47 -1.78
CA ARG A 145 14.06 -2.16 -2.12
C ARG A 145 13.18 -3.39 -2.14
N LEU A 146 13.57 -4.45 -2.87
CA LEU A 146 12.81 -5.70 -2.95
C LEU A 146 12.61 -6.35 -1.57
N LYS A 147 13.66 -6.37 -0.74
CA LYS A 147 13.58 -6.87 0.63
C LYS A 147 12.63 -6.04 1.48
N LEU A 148 12.74 -4.71 1.43
CA LEU A 148 11.90 -3.83 2.23
C LEU A 148 10.42 -3.96 1.83
N VAL A 149 10.12 -3.90 0.52
CA VAL A 149 8.72 -3.89 0.07
C VAL A 149 8.01 -5.22 0.31
N SER A 150 8.69 -6.35 0.12
CA SER A 150 8.09 -7.67 0.39
C SER A 150 7.79 -7.85 1.87
N ARG A 151 8.67 -7.37 2.75
CA ARG A 151 8.53 -7.49 4.21
C ARG A 151 7.47 -6.56 4.80
N GLN A 152 7.27 -5.39 4.20
CA GLN A 152 6.35 -4.38 4.73
C GLN A 152 4.93 -4.46 4.17
N LEU A 153 4.71 -5.20 3.07
CA LEU A 153 3.43 -5.22 2.35
C LEU A 153 2.25 -5.54 3.27
N CYS A 154 2.31 -6.62 4.04
CA CYS A 154 1.20 -7.02 4.92
C CYS A 154 0.94 -5.97 6.01
N ARG A 155 1.97 -5.35 6.59
CA ARG A 155 1.82 -4.30 7.61
C ARG A 155 1.13 -3.07 7.03
N ILE A 156 1.55 -2.63 5.85
CA ILE A 156 0.94 -1.45 5.20
C ILE A 156 -0.49 -1.75 4.75
N ILE A 157 -0.78 -2.94 4.20
CA ILE A 157 -2.14 -3.34 3.83
C ILE A 157 -3.05 -3.41 5.08
N CYS A 158 -2.60 -4.03 6.17
CA CYS A 158 -3.38 -4.08 7.41
C CYS A 158 -3.63 -2.68 8.00
N LEU A 159 -2.68 -1.75 7.88
CA LEU A 159 -2.85 -0.37 8.31
C LEU A 159 -3.87 0.37 7.43
N MET A 160 -3.83 0.17 6.11
CA MET A 160 -4.83 0.71 5.18
C MET A 160 -6.23 0.19 5.51
N ILE A 161 -6.40 -1.12 5.68
CA ILE A 161 -7.67 -1.74 6.07
C ILE A 161 -8.17 -1.17 7.40
N SER A 162 -7.28 -1.03 8.39
CA SER A 162 -7.63 -0.48 9.71
C SER A 162 -8.13 0.97 9.62
N TYR A 163 -7.43 1.81 8.86
CA TYR A 163 -7.81 3.21 8.69
C TYR A 163 -9.15 3.35 7.97
N TRP A 164 -9.36 2.60 6.89
CA TRP A 164 -10.61 2.66 6.13
C TRP A 164 -11.80 2.09 6.91
N THR A 165 -11.57 1.05 7.70
CA THR A 165 -12.56 0.50 8.63
C THR A 165 -12.95 1.54 9.69
N TYR A 166 -11.97 2.24 10.27
CA TYR A 166 -12.22 3.36 11.17
C TYR A 166 -13.03 4.48 10.50
N ARG A 167 -12.62 4.92 9.31
CA ARG A 167 -13.24 6.04 8.59
C ARG A 167 -14.69 5.79 8.20
N GLN A 168 -15.03 4.56 7.87
CA GLN A 168 -16.40 4.18 7.54
C GLN A 168 -17.25 3.80 8.76
N GLY A 169 -16.66 3.74 9.96
CA GLY A 169 -17.37 3.33 11.16
C GLY A 169 -17.89 1.89 11.09
N HIS A 170 -17.25 1.03 10.29
CA HIS A 170 -17.73 -0.33 10.03
C HIS A 170 -17.35 -1.27 11.19
N ASP A 171 -18.30 -2.10 11.64
CA ASP A 171 -18.10 -3.03 12.78
C ASP A 171 -17.25 -4.26 12.44
N GLY A 172 -17.13 -4.56 11.14
CA GLY A 172 -16.30 -5.62 10.59
C GLY A 172 -14.95 -5.12 10.03
N MET A 173 -14.60 -5.47 8.79
CA MET A 173 -13.43 -4.90 8.08
C MET A 173 -13.82 -4.38 6.71
N VAL A 174 -13.27 -3.23 6.32
CA VAL A 174 -13.34 -2.70 4.96
C VAL A 174 -12.08 -3.16 4.20
N LEU A 175 -12.25 -4.03 3.21
CA LEU A 175 -11.14 -4.68 2.51
C LEU A 175 -10.75 -3.98 1.19
N GLY A 176 -11.59 -3.05 0.72
CA GLY A 176 -11.44 -2.31 -0.53
C GLY A 176 -12.32 -2.86 -1.65
N CYS A 177 -12.38 -2.17 -2.78
CA CYS A 177 -13.24 -2.54 -3.94
C CYS A 177 -14.74 -2.65 -3.60
N GLY A 178 -15.22 -1.96 -2.56
CA GLY A 178 -16.61 -2.11 -2.08
C GLY A 178 -16.87 -3.47 -1.44
N ILE A 179 -15.83 -4.14 -0.96
CA ILE A 179 -15.93 -5.43 -0.28
C ILE A 179 -15.58 -5.26 1.20
N CYS A 180 -16.42 -5.82 2.04
CA CYS A 180 -16.28 -5.84 3.48
C CYS A 180 -16.35 -7.26 4.01
N PHE A 181 -15.95 -7.41 5.26
CA PHE A 181 -16.18 -8.60 6.05
C PHE A 181 -16.96 -8.22 7.29
N LEU A 182 -18.14 -8.80 7.48
CA LEU A 182 -18.86 -8.81 8.74
C LEU A 182 -18.94 -10.25 9.30
N PRO A 183 -18.50 -10.52 10.54
CA PRO A 183 -18.44 -11.88 11.10
C PRO A 183 -19.76 -12.67 11.04
N THR A 184 -20.88 -11.98 11.14
CA THR A 184 -22.23 -12.57 11.17
C THR A 184 -22.74 -12.99 9.80
N GLU A 185 -22.10 -12.56 8.70
CA GLU A 185 -22.63 -12.70 7.34
C GLU A 185 -21.83 -13.66 6.44
N VAL A 186 -20.62 -14.11 6.83
CA VAL A 186 -19.88 -15.11 6.03
C VAL A 186 -20.41 -16.52 6.31
N GLN A 187 -20.68 -17.26 5.22
CA GLN A 187 -21.07 -18.67 5.25
C GLN A 187 -19.90 -19.65 5.11
N ASP A 188 -18.83 -19.27 4.40
CA ASP A 188 -17.63 -20.10 4.28
C ASP A 188 -16.84 -20.12 5.60
N GLU A 189 -16.89 -21.24 6.32
CA GLU A 189 -16.28 -21.38 7.64
C GLU A 189 -14.74 -21.25 7.62
N SER A 190 -14.08 -21.62 6.52
CA SER A 190 -12.62 -21.51 6.40
C SER A 190 -12.18 -20.04 6.27
N LEU A 191 -12.86 -19.30 5.40
CA LEU A 191 -12.65 -17.88 5.17
C LEU A 191 -13.05 -17.07 6.41
N LYS A 192 -14.18 -17.41 7.02
CA LYS A 192 -14.71 -16.79 8.24
C LYS A 192 -13.76 -16.97 9.42
N SER A 193 -13.26 -18.17 9.67
CA SER A 193 -12.33 -18.44 10.78
C SER A 193 -11.08 -17.54 10.71
N PHE A 194 -10.49 -17.45 9.52
CA PHE A 194 -9.35 -16.57 9.28
C PHE A 194 -9.71 -15.08 9.47
N LEU A 195 -10.74 -14.61 8.77
CA LEU A 195 -11.11 -13.19 8.80
C LEU A 195 -11.56 -12.77 10.20
N ASN A 196 -12.12 -13.69 11.00
CA ASN A 196 -12.40 -13.49 12.42
C ASN A 196 -11.12 -13.22 13.22
N SER A 197 -10.06 -14.00 12.99
CA SER A 197 -8.78 -13.74 13.66
C SER A 197 -8.21 -12.36 13.29
N LEU A 198 -8.28 -11.99 12.01
CA LEU A 198 -7.78 -10.70 11.55
C LEU A 198 -8.62 -9.53 12.07
N VAL A 199 -9.96 -9.60 11.96
CA VAL A 199 -10.85 -8.53 12.46
C VAL A 199 -10.72 -8.36 13.96
N ASN A 200 -10.53 -9.44 14.73
CA ASN A 200 -10.41 -9.36 16.18
C ASN A 200 -9.17 -8.55 16.56
N VAL A 201 -8.03 -8.78 15.90
CA VAL A 201 -6.81 -8.00 16.14
C VAL A 201 -7.01 -6.54 15.73
N ILE A 202 -7.53 -6.30 14.51
CA ILE A 202 -7.72 -4.96 13.95
C ILE A 202 -8.72 -4.14 14.78
N GLN A 203 -9.92 -4.66 15.04
CA GLN A 203 -10.97 -3.95 15.78
C GLN A 203 -10.58 -3.69 17.22
N SER A 204 -10.08 -4.71 17.92
CA SER A 204 -9.85 -4.62 19.38
C SER A 204 -8.67 -3.73 19.74
N ASN A 205 -7.65 -3.62 18.88
CA ASN A 205 -6.40 -2.96 19.24
C ASN A 205 -6.06 -1.74 18.38
N ILE A 206 -6.37 -1.78 17.08
CA ILE A 206 -5.97 -0.72 16.14
C ILE A 206 -7.13 0.27 15.94
N VAL A 207 -8.29 -0.21 15.47
CA VAL A 207 -9.45 0.64 15.22
C VAL A 207 -10.01 1.21 16.51
N SER A 208 -10.06 0.44 17.60
CA SER A 208 -10.45 0.95 18.93
C SER A 208 -9.58 2.15 19.36
N THR A 209 -8.25 2.05 19.16
CA THR A 209 -7.29 3.12 19.44
C THR A 209 -7.54 4.32 18.53
N PHE A 210 -7.71 4.08 17.22
CA PHE A 210 -8.02 5.13 16.24
C PHE A 210 -9.32 5.88 16.58
N ARG A 211 -10.35 5.17 17.06
CA ARG A 211 -11.59 5.78 17.56
C ARG A 211 -11.34 6.60 18.82
N LYS A 212 -10.63 6.03 19.81
CA LYS A 212 -10.34 6.68 21.10
C LYS A 212 -9.61 8.02 20.92
N ILE A 213 -8.64 8.06 20.02
CA ILE A 213 -7.85 9.28 19.77
C ILE A 213 -8.39 10.12 18.62
N ALA A 214 -9.43 9.67 17.92
CA ALA A 214 -9.91 10.27 16.68
C ALA A 214 -8.74 10.59 15.71
N ILE A 215 -8.07 9.53 15.22
CA ILE A 215 -6.89 9.70 14.36
C ILE A 215 -7.23 10.54 13.12
N THR A 216 -6.38 11.52 12.82
CA THR A 216 -6.50 12.37 11.63
C THR A 216 -5.94 11.68 10.39
N LYS A 217 -6.22 12.21 9.19
CA LYS A 217 -5.62 11.67 7.95
C LYS A 217 -4.11 11.86 7.94
N GLU A 218 -3.66 12.99 8.45
CA GLU A 218 -2.27 13.41 8.53
C GLU A 218 -1.45 12.48 9.45
N GLU A 219 -1.97 12.19 10.64
CA GLU A 219 -1.35 11.22 11.55
C GLU A 219 -1.30 9.83 10.94
N TYR A 220 -2.36 9.38 10.26
CA TYR A 220 -2.37 8.12 9.52
C TYR A 220 -1.28 8.07 8.44
N LEU A 221 -1.13 9.13 7.64
CA LEU A 221 -0.12 9.18 6.57
C LEU A 221 1.30 9.10 7.15
N LEU A 222 1.56 9.80 8.25
CA LEU A 222 2.85 9.73 8.96
C LEU A 222 3.08 8.36 9.58
N MET A 223 2.06 7.75 10.18
CA MET A 223 2.14 6.36 10.66
C MET A 223 2.46 5.39 9.54
N LYS A 224 1.85 5.52 8.35
CA LYS A 224 2.12 4.67 7.19
C LYS A 224 3.59 4.72 6.77
N LEU A 225 4.20 5.91 6.81
CA LEU A 225 5.63 6.10 6.53
C LEU A 225 6.52 5.51 7.63
N ILE A 226 6.18 5.73 8.90
CA ILE A 226 6.92 5.16 10.04
C ILE A 226 6.88 3.64 9.98
N VAL A 227 5.72 3.04 9.76
CA VAL A 227 5.57 1.58 9.62
C VAL A 227 6.43 1.06 8.47
N PHE A 228 6.44 1.74 7.33
CA PHE A 228 7.23 1.33 6.17
C PHE A 228 8.75 1.36 6.44
N PHE A 229 9.23 2.38 7.17
CA PHE A 229 10.65 2.54 7.51
C PHE A 229 11.07 1.93 8.86
N ASP A 230 10.18 1.21 9.53
CA ASP A 230 10.47 0.43 10.75
C ASP A 230 10.36 -1.08 10.49
N PRO A 231 11.18 -1.67 9.60
CA PRO A 231 11.05 -3.09 9.23
C PRO A 231 11.62 -4.02 10.31
N PRO A 232 10.79 -4.86 10.96
CA PRO A 232 11.30 -5.82 11.92
C PRO A 232 12.13 -6.90 11.20
N TYR A 233 13.32 -7.17 11.72
CA TYR A 233 14.16 -8.30 11.30
C TYR A 233 14.59 -8.33 9.82
N VAL A 234 14.67 -7.17 9.15
CA VAL A 234 15.14 -7.08 7.75
C VAL A 234 16.64 -6.77 7.69
N LYS A 235 17.41 -7.70 7.11
CA LYS A 235 18.86 -7.53 6.87
C LYS A 235 19.11 -6.71 5.59
N LEU A 236 19.34 -5.41 5.77
CA LEU A 236 19.70 -4.44 4.73
C LEU A 236 21.22 -4.23 4.62
N SER A 237 21.68 -3.70 3.49
CA SER A 237 23.06 -3.22 3.35
C SER A 237 23.32 -2.05 4.32
N PRO A 238 24.57 -1.76 4.70
CA PRO A 238 24.87 -0.60 5.56
C PRO A 238 24.34 0.72 4.99
N THR A 239 24.43 0.91 3.67
CA THR A 239 23.94 2.11 2.97
C THR A 239 22.42 2.22 3.03
N ASP A 240 21.70 1.15 2.69
CA ASP A 240 20.23 1.15 2.75
C ASP A 240 19.72 1.33 4.18
N ARG A 241 20.41 0.75 5.17
CA ARG A 241 20.07 0.92 6.57
C ARG A 241 20.15 2.39 6.99
N LEU A 242 21.17 3.14 6.55
CA LEU A 242 21.28 4.57 6.83
C LEU A 242 20.11 5.35 6.23
N VAL A 243 19.68 5.01 5.02
CA VAL A 243 18.51 5.62 4.37
C VAL A 243 17.24 5.35 5.20
N VAL A 244 17.01 4.10 5.59
CA VAL A 244 15.84 3.69 6.37
C VAL A 244 15.82 4.35 7.75
N GLU A 245 16.95 4.37 8.48
CA GLU A 245 17.06 5.01 9.79
C GLU A 245 16.86 6.53 9.74
N ALA A 246 17.40 7.19 8.71
CA ALA A 246 17.22 8.62 8.51
C ALA A 246 15.75 8.96 8.20
N ALA A 247 15.11 8.17 7.32
CA ALA A 247 13.70 8.31 6.99
C ALA A 247 12.81 8.08 8.21
N LEU A 248 13.08 7.03 9.00
CA LEU A 248 12.34 6.72 10.22
C LEU A 248 12.39 7.88 11.22
N LYS A 249 13.58 8.39 11.52
CA LYS A 249 13.77 9.55 12.42
C LYS A 249 13.04 10.79 11.91
N LYS A 250 13.12 11.06 10.60
CA LYS A 250 12.41 12.17 9.94
C LYS A 250 10.90 12.07 10.15
N TYR A 251 10.29 10.92 9.87
CA TYR A 251 8.84 10.75 9.96
C TYR A 251 8.34 10.68 11.40
N GLN A 252 9.13 10.14 12.34
CA GLN A 252 8.84 10.23 13.78
C GLN A 252 8.85 11.68 14.27
N ALA A 253 9.86 12.46 13.89
CA ALA A 253 9.92 13.88 14.23
C ALA A 253 8.75 14.67 13.63
N ALA A 254 8.39 14.38 12.36
CA ALA A 254 7.24 14.98 11.70
C ALA A 254 5.91 14.65 12.40
N LEU A 255 5.72 13.41 12.88
CA LEU A 255 4.52 13.02 13.64
C LEU A 255 4.41 13.80 14.95
N VAL A 256 5.49 13.86 15.72
CA VAL A 256 5.51 14.61 16.98
C VAL A 256 5.28 16.10 16.73
N GLY A 257 5.94 16.67 15.73
CA GLY A 257 5.77 18.07 15.34
C GLY A 257 4.35 18.38 14.90
N HIS A 258 3.75 17.52 14.08
CA HIS A 258 2.37 17.66 13.62
C HIS A 258 1.39 17.62 14.79
N ILE A 259 1.49 16.64 15.69
CA ILE A 259 0.58 16.52 16.85
C ILE A 259 0.65 17.77 17.74
N LYS A 260 1.86 18.28 18.01
CA LYS A 260 2.05 19.53 18.78
C LYS A 260 1.35 20.72 18.12
N PHE A 261 1.43 20.81 16.80
CA PHE A 261 0.85 21.91 16.04
C PHE A 261 -0.67 21.79 15.89
N SER A 262 -1.19 20.61 15.58
CA SER A 262 -2.62 20.38 15.33
C SER A 262 -3.46 20.31 16.61
N HIS A 263 -2.82 20.06 17.76
CA HIS A 263 -3.48 19.97 19.05
C HIS A 263 -2.81 20.89 20.09
N PRO A 264 -2.82 22.23 19.90
CA PRO A 264 -2.09 23.17 20.76
C PRO A 264 -2.64 23.26 22.19
N SER A 265 -3.85 22.73 22.42
CA SER A 265 -4.50 22.68 23.73
C SER A 265 -4.09 21.47 24.58
N LEU A 266 -3.36 20.49 24.04
CA LEU A 266 -2.91 19.33 24.80
C LEU A 266 -1.73 19.71 25.70
N ASP A 267 -1.79 19.29 26.95
CA ASP A 267 -0.63 19.34 27.82
C ASP A 267 0.42 18.28 27.43
N HIS A 268 1.59 18.35 28.06
CA HIS A 268 2.69 17.43 27.77
C HIS A 268 2.33 15.96 28.00
N ASN A 269 1.49 15.67 29.01
CA ASN A 269 1.07 14.32 29.34
C ASN A 269 0.12 13.77 28.26
N SER A 270 -0.92 14.51 27.92
CA SER A 270 -1.91 14.14 26.90
C SER A 270 -1.27 13.99 25.51
N LEU A 271 -0.28 14.84 25.19
CA LEU A 271 0.50 14.72 23.97
C LEU A 271 1.32 13.41 23.96
N THR A 272 1.98 13.08 25.07
CA THR A 272 2.74 11.85 25.22
C THR A 272 1.83 10.62 25.16
N GLU A 273 0.65 10.67 25.78
CA GLU A 273 -0.36 9.63 25.70
C GLU A 273 -0.84 9.41 24.26
N ARG A 274 -1.09 10.49 23.50
CA ARG A 274 -1.50 10.40 22.09
C ARG A 274 -0.42 9.74 21.23
N ILE A 275 0.84 10.17 21.37
CA ILE A 275 1.98 9.56 20.67
C ILE A 275 2.11 8.08 21.05
N SER A 276 2.03 7.78 22.34
CA SER A 276 2.13 6.41 22.86
C SER A 276 0.98 5.54 22.36
N ALA A 277 -0.23 6.09 22.22
CA ALA A 277 -1.36 5.38 21.65
C ALA A 277 -1.13 5.04 20.17
N LEU A 278 -0.66 6.00 19.36
CA LEU A 278 -0.35 5.78 17.94
C LEU A 278 0.74 4.72 17.77
N LEU A 279 1.89 4.89 18.41
CA LEU A 279 3.02 3.95 18.32
C LEU A 279 2.69 2.61 18.99
N GLY A 280 1.85 2.61 20.03
CA GLY A 280 1.36 1.41 20.70
C GLY A 280 0.50 0.49 19.84
N THR A 281 0.02 0.96 18.68
CA THR A 281 -0.65 0.09 17.70
C THR A 281 0.31 -0.79 16.90
N MET A 282 1.61 -0.46 16.85
CA MET A 282 2.57 -1.15 15.99
C MET A 282 2.73 -2.65 16.28
N PRO A 283 2.80 -3.11 17.55
CA PRO A 283 2.87 -4.54 17.84
C PRO A 283 1.62 -5.30 17.35
N TYR A 284 0.45 -4.67 17.43
CA TYR A 284 -0.80 -5.27 16.95
C TYR A 284 -0.90 -5.25 15.43
N LEU A 285 -0.29 -4.25 14.78
CA LEU A 285 -0.16 -4.22 13.33
C LEU A 285 0.76 -5.34 12.82
N GLU A 286 1.86 -5.62 13.54
CA GLU A 286 2.73 -6.76 13.27
C GLU A 286 1.97 -8.09 13.42
N LEU A 287 1.20 -8.25 14.50
CA LEU A 287 0.36 -9.43 14.69
C LEU A 287 -0.68 -9.59 13.56
N ALA A 288 -1.37 -8.50 13.17
CA ALA A 288 -2.32 -8.52 12.06
C ALA A 288 -1.63 -8.89 10.74
N ALA A 289 -0.44 -8.36 10.49
CA ALA A 289 0.35 -8.67 9.30
C ALA A 289 0.79 -10.13 9.25
N GLN A 290 1.18 -10.73 10.38
CA GLN A 290 1.53 -12.15 10.48
C GLN A 290 0.32 -13.05 10.20
N VAL A 291 -0.82 -12.74 10.82
CA VAL A 291 -2.10 -13.46 10.57
C VAL A 291 -2.46 -13.37 9.09
N ASN A 292 -2.46 -12.15 8.52
CA ASN A 292 -2.74 -11.93 7.11
C ASN A 292 -1.77 -12.70 6.20
N ASN A 293 -0.46 -12.62 6.47
CA ASN A 293 0.55 -13.29 5.67
C ASN A 293 0.37 -14.80 5.68
N PHE A 294 0.15 -15.40 6.86
CA PHE A 294 -0.09 -16.84 7.00
C PHE A 294 -1.27 -17.32 6.14
N PHE A 295 -2.38 -16.58 6.15
CA PHE A 295 -3.52 -16.91 5.31
C PHE A 295 -3.22 -16.76 3.82
N MET A 296 -2.54 -15.69 3.43
CA MET A 296 -2.15 -15.52 2.03
C MET A 296 -1.20 -16.64 1.57
N THR A 297 -0.30 -17.12 2.44
CA THR A 297 0.53 -18.31 2.18
C THR A 297 -0.34 -19.54 1.92
N VAL A 298 -1.31 -19.84 2.80
CA VAL A 298 -2.24 -20.98 2.64
C VAL A 298 -3.05 -20.85 1.34
N MET A 299 -3.63 -19.68 1.08
CA MET A 299 -4.40 -19.40 -0.13
C MET A 299 -3.56 -19.60 -1.40
N THR A 300 -2.30 -19.18 -1.38
CA THR A 300 -1.35 -19.31 -2.49
C THR A 300 -0.95 -20.78 -2.72
N ILE A 301 -0.56 -21.50 -1.66
CA ILE A 301 -0.13 -22.90 -1.75
C ILE A 301 -1.26 -23.78 -2.27
N HIS A 302 -2.47 -23.64 -1.74
CA HIS A 302 -3.63 -24.44 -2.15
C HIS A 302 -4.34 -23.90 -3.40
N ASN A 303 -3.89 -22.75 -3.94
CA ASN A 303 -4.54 -22.04 -5.03
C ASN A 303 -6.03 -21.70 -4.78
N ASN A 304 -6.40 -21.51 -3.51
CA ASN A 304 -7.75 -21.08 -3.16
C ASN A 304 -7.97 -19.64 -3.65
N GLY A 305 -9.15 -19.37 -4.22
CA GLY A 305 -9.45 -18.06 -4.79
C GLY A 305 -8.57 -17.65 -5.98
N ASN A 306 -7.89 -18.59 -6.65
CA ASN A 306 -6.95 -18.33 -7.76
C ASN A 306 -5.74 -17.46 -7.35
N MET A 307 -5.26 -17.64 -6.12
CA MET A 307 -4.16 -16.89 -5.53
C MET A 307 -2.76 -17.39 -5.88
N ARG A 308 -2.61 -18.57 -6.50
CA ARG A 308 -1.30 -19.07 -6.91
C ARG A 308 -0.78 -18.25 -8.09
N GLY A 309 0.36 -17.61 -7.90
CA GLY A 309 1.09 -16.91 -8.96
C GLY A 309 2.49 -16.54 -8.52
N GLN A 310 3.29 -16.03 -9.46
CA GLN A 310 4.68 -15.67 -9.19
C GLN A 310 4.81 -14.64 -8.06
N LEU A 311 4.04 -13.54 -8.12
CA LEU A 311 4.13 -12.44 -7.17
C LEU A 311 3.77 -12.89 -5.75
N THR A 312 2.69 -13.66 -5.63
CA THR A 312 2.20 -14.15 -4.34
C THR A 312 3.12 -15.20 -3.75
N ASN A 313 3.78 -16.03 -4.57
CA ASN A 313 4.84 -16.93 -4.11
C ASN A 313 6.04 -16.15 -3.59
N GLU A 314 6.57 -15.18 -4.36
CA GLU A 314 7.74 -14.39 -3.96
C GLU A 314 7.48 -13.63 -2.64
N ILE A 315 6.27 -13.10 -2.43
CA ILE A 315 5.91 -12.32 -1.23
C ILE A 315 5.51 -13.22 -0.05
N HIS A 316 4.62 -14.19 -0.24
CA HIS A 316 3.97 -14.91 0.88
C HIS A 316 4.59 -16.27 1.17
N VAL A 317 5.29 -16.88 0.22
CA VAL A 317 5.85 -18.25 0.37
C VAL A 317 7.37 -18.18 0.52
N ASP A 318 8.05 -17.46 -0.37
CA ASP A 318 9.50 -17.49 -0.46
C ASP A 318 10.18 -16.41 0.39
N SER A 319 9.51 -15.28 0.63
CA SER A 319 10.06 -14.26 1.53
C SER A 319 10.36 -14.86 2.92
N MET A 320 9.58 -15.82 3.42
CA MET A 320 9.86 -16.47 4.71
C MET A 320 11.12 -17.34 4.73
N LYS A 321 11.65 -17.74 3.56
CA LYS A 321 12.83 -18.62 3.45
C LYS A 321 14.16 -17.86 3.42
N ILE A 322 14.12 -16.53 3.30
CA ILE A 322 15.32 -15.67 3.28
C ILE A 322 15.68 -15.29 4.72
N PHE A 323 16.26 -16.23 5.46
CA PHE A 323 16.89 -16.01 6.77
C PHE A 323 18.35 -16.46 6.77
#